data_AF-A0A9D4CB90-F1
#
_entry.id   AF-A0A9D4CB90-F1
#
_cell.length_a   1.000
_cell.length_b   1.000
_cell.length_c   1.000
_cell.angle_alpha   90.00
_cell.angle_beta   90.00
_cell.angle_gamma   90.00
#
_symmetry.space_group_name_H-M   'P 1'
#
loop_
_entity.id
_entity.type
_entity.pdbx_description
1 polymer ?
#
loop_
_entity_poly.entity_id
_entity_poly.type
_entity_poly.pdbx_seq_one_letter_code
_entity_poly.pdbx_strand_id
1 'polypeptide(L)'
;MKKINFSGGEPFIVKKRTFVGELVKLCKQTLGVESVSIVSNGSLVSERWFEQYGEFLDILAVSCDSFDADTNEKIGRQQGQKSHLISLRSVRRLCADYKVAFKLNTVVNTHNKDENMVEEIMQLNPCRWKCLLIDGENTGPDALRRAESFVITNAEFDEFLRRHKDVEYLVPESNEKRLYNLFETNPRVENVLNFSGFDEKMFFKRGGKYVWSKADMQLDW
;
A
#
# COMPACT_ATOMS: atom_id res chain seq x y z
N MET A 1 19.99 -2.45 -5.71
CA MET A 1 18.62 -1.91 -5.51
C MET A 1 18.42 -1.51 -4.07
N LYS A 2 17.90 -0.32 -3.75
CA LYS A 2 17.63 0.05 -2.35
C LYS A 2 16.30 -0.46 -1.85
N LYS A 3 15.26 -0.38 -2.68
CA LYS A 3 13.91 -0.78 -2.28
C LYS A 3 13.16 -1.41 -3.43
N ILE A 4 12.39 -2.45 -3.13
CA ILE A 4 11.43 -3.06 -4.05
C ILE A 4 10.06 -3.19 -3.38
N ASN A 5 9.01 -3.01 -4.16
CA ASN A 5 7.62 -3.16 -3.70
C ASN A 5 6.86 -4.08 -4.65
N PHE A 6 6.40 -5.23 -4.16
CA PHE A 6 5.53 -6.12 -4.90
C PHE A 6 4.08 -5.66 -4.75
N SER A 7 3.44 -5.38 -5.88
CA SER A 7 2.05 -4.92 -5.98
C SER A 7 1.41 -5.56 -7.22
N GLY A 8 0.27 -5.05 -7.69
CA GLY A 8 -0.46 -5.53 -8.85
C GLY A 8 -1.91 -5.84 -8.49
N GLY A 9 -2.49 -6.90 -9.07
CA GLY A 9 -3.81 -7.40 -8.67
C GLY A 9 -3.82 -7.81 -7.20
N GLU A 10 -3.51 -9.06 -6.89
CA GLU A 10 -3.28 -9.51 -5.51
C GLU A 10 -2.05 -10.41 -5.47
N PRO A 11 -0.90 -9.94 -4.92
CA PRO A 11 0.37 -10.66 -4.94
C PRO A 11 0.31 -12.07 -4.34
N PHE A 12 -0.59 -12.31 -3.38
CA PHE A 12 -0.74 -13.61 -2.73
C PHE A 12 -1.51 -14.65 -3.56
N ILE A 13 -2.06 -14.31 -4.73
CA ILE A 13 -2.77 -15.26 -5.61
C ILE A 13 -1.83 -16.31 -6.22
N VAL A 14 -0.69 -15.88 -6.77
CA VAL A 14 0.12 -16.71 -7.67
C VAL A 14 0.79 -17.86 -6.91
N LYS A 15 0.64 -19.08 -7.45
CA LYS A 15 1.19 -20.33 -6.88
C LYS A 15 0.88 -20.46 -5.38
N LYS A 16 -0.35 -20.15 -4.97
CA LYS A 16 -0.78 -20.19 -3.55
C LYS A 16 0.20 -19.43 -2.65
N ARG A 17 0.45 -18.15 -2.93
CA ARG A 17 1.31 -17.24 -2.15
C ARG A 17 2.83 -17.49 -2.24
N THR A 18 3.26 -18.70 -2.62
CA THR A 18 4.69 -19.08 -2.58
C THR A 18 5.54 -18.26 -3.52
N PHE A 19 4.99 -17.87 -4.68
CA PHE A 19 5.77 -17.11 -5.67
C PHE A 19 6.26 -15.77 -5.14
N VAL A 20 5.38 -14.96 -4.53
CA VAL A 20 5.80 -13.69 -3.93
C VAL A 20 6.73 -13.91 -2.74
N GLY A 21 6.55 -15.00 -1.97
CA GLY A 21 7.46 -15.36 -0.87
C GLY A 21 8.89 -15.63 -1.34
N GLU A 22 9.06 -16.46 -2.38
CA GLU A 22 10.38 -16.73 -2.95
C GLU A 22 11.04 -15.47 -3.54
N LEU A 23 10.26 -14.57 -4.15
CA LEU A 23 10.79 -13.29 -4.64
C LEU A 23 11.23 -12.38 -3.50
N VAL A 24 10.46 -12.30 -2.41
CA VAL A 24 10.83 -11.54 -1.21
C VAL A 24 12.14 -12.06 -0.64
N LYS A 25 12.25 -13.38 -0.47
CA LYS A 25 13.46 -14.05 0.02
C LYS A 25 14.66 -13.79 -0.89
N LEU A 26 14.50 -13.97 -2.19
CA LEU A 26 15.54 -13.71 -3.20
C LEU A 26 16.04 -12.25 -3.11
N CYS A 27 15.12 -11.29 -3.09
CA CYS A 27 15.47 -9.87 -3.00
C CYS A 27 16.25 -9.57 -1.71
N LYS A 28 15.78 -10.07 -0.57
CA LYS A 28 16.41 -9.77 0.71
C LYS A 28 17.76 -10.49 0.89
N GLN A 29 17.80 -11.80 0.66
CA GLN A 29 18.96 -12.63 0.98
C GLN A 29 20.02 -12.66 -0.13
N THR A 30 19.59 -12.76 -1.40
CA THR A 30 20.52 -12.96 -2.52
C THR A 30 20.92 -11.65 -3.17
N LEU A 31 19.95 -10.75 -3.38
CA LEU A 31 20.21 -9.46 -4.05
C LEU A 31 20.58 -8.34 -3.07
N GLY A 32 20.46 -8.56 -1.77
CA GLY A 32 20.82 -7.59 -0.73
C GLY A 32 19.98 -6.31 -0.78
N VAL A 33 18.70 -6.40 -1.19
CA VAL A 33 17.82 -5.22 -1.27
C VAL A 33 17.52 -4.72 0.16
N GLU A 34 17.86 -3.45 0.42
CA GLU A 34 17.74 -2.85 1.76
C GLU A 34 16.29 -2.92 2.30
N SER A 35 15.29 -2.69 1.46
CA SER A 35 13.88 -2.78 1.81
C SER A 35 13.03 -3.55 0.80
N VAL A 36 12.34 -4.59 1.28
CA VAL A 36 11.41 -5.40 0.51
C VAL A 36 10.01 -5.20 1.10
N SER A 37 9.07 -4.83 0.24
CA SER A 37 7.70 -4.51 0.66
C SER A 37 6.65 -5.15 -0.24
N ILE A 38 5.45 -5.36 0.31
CA ILE A 38 4.28 -5.85 -0.42
C ILE A 38 3.10 -4.90 -0.18
N VAL A 39 2.29 -4.65 -1.21
CA VAL A 39 0.95 -4.07 -1.09
C VAL A 39 -0.08 -5.17 -1.40
N SER A 40 -1.03 -5.41 -0.51
CA SER A 40 -2.05 -6.46 -0.64
C SER A 40 -3.41 -5.97 -0.10
N ASN A 41 -4.51 -6.64 -0.48
CA ASN A 41 -5.80 -6.47 0.16
C ASN A 41 -5.92 -7.27 1.49
N GLY A 42 -4.93 -8.12 1.81
CA GLY A 42 -4.84 -8.88 3.05
C GLY A 42 -5.61 -10.20 3.10
N SER A 43 -6.52 -10.47 2.16
CA SER A 43 -7.49 -11.58 2.28
C SER A 43 -6.89 -12.99 2.12
N LEU A 44 -5.73 -13.08 1.47
CA LEU A 44 -4.97 -14.30 1.19
C LEU A 44 -3.68 -14.39 2.01
N VAL A 45 -3.44 -13.45 2.91
CA VAL A 45 -2.32 -13.51 3.83
C VAL A 45 -2.60 -14.59 4.88
N SER A 46 -1.57 -15.36 5.26
CA SER A 46 -1.68 -16.42 6.26
C SER A 46 -0.45 -16.47 7.12
N GLU A 47 -0.63 -16.92 8.35
CA GLU A 47 0.46 -17.15 9.31
C GLU A 47 1.59 -18.02 8.75
N ARG A 48 1.26 -19.15 8.11
CA ARG A 48 2.26 -20.02 7.43
C ARG A 48 3.16 -19.29 6.44
N TRP A 49 2.66 -18.21 5.81
CA TRP A 49 3.50 -17.42 4.92
C TRP A 49 4.50 -16.56 5.70
N PHE A 50 4.08 -16.00 6.84
CA PHE A 50 4.97 -15.27 7.74
C PHE A 50 6.03 -16.18 8.39
N GLU A 51 5.65 -17.40 8.81
CA GLU A 51 6.59 -18.39 9.32
C GLU A 51 7.74 -18.66 8.32
N GLN A 52 7.42 -18.68 7.02
CA GLN A 52 8.38 -19.02 5.98
C GLN A 52 9.14 -17.82 5.41
N TYR A 53 8.50 -16.65 5.32
CA TYR A 53 9.02 -15.50 4.57
C TYR A 53 9.01 -14.17 5.34
N GLY A 54 8.37 -14.11 6.51
CA GLY A 54 8.19 -12.89 7.28
C GLY A 54 9.51 -12.26 7.74
N GLU A 55 10.53 -13.08 8.04
CA GLU A 55 11.86 -12.59 8.39
C GLU A 55 12.47 -11.69 7.30
N PHE A 56 12.16 -11.96 6.02
CA PHE A 56 12.72 -11.26 4.87
C PHE A 56 11.94 -10.01 4.45
N LEU A 57 10.70 -9.89 4.92
CA LEU A 57 9.81 -8.79 4.56
C LEU A 57 10.02 -7.62 5.53
N ASP A 58 10.25 -6.42 5.01
CA ASP A 58 10.32 -5.21 5.85
C ASP A 58 8.94 -4.63 6.11
N ILE A 59 8.11 -4.49 5.06
CA ILE A 59 6.83 -3.78 5.15
C ILE A 59 5.72 -4.57 4.45
N LEU A 60 4.62 -4.80 5.16
CA LEU A 60 3.37 -5.25 4.55
C LEU A 60 2.34 -4.13 4.61
N ALA A 61 1.99 -3.59 3.45
CA ALA A 61 0.95 -2.59 3.30
C ALA A 61 -0.39 -3.25 2.97
N VAL A 62 -1.40 -3.03 3.81
CA VAL A 62 -2.77 -3.46 3.53
C VAL A 62 -3.56 -2.30 2.94
N SER A 63 -4.27 -2.57 1.86
CA SER A 63 -5.21 -1.62 1.26
C SER A 63 -6.55 -1.73 1.99
N CYS A 64 -6.95 -0.65 2.68
CA CYS A 64 -8.23 -0.55 3.37
C CYS A 64 -8.79 0.86 3.16
N ASP A 65 -9.98 0.94 2.57
CA ASP A 65 -10.55 2.22 2.18
C ASP A 65 -11.59 2.73 3.19
N SER A 66 -12.12 1.88 4.07
CA SER A 66 -13.09 2.26 5.09
C SER A 66 -13.05 1.30 6.27
N PHE A 67 -13.42 1.76 7.46
CA PHE A 67 -13.67 0.93 8.64
C PHE A 67 -15.17 0.60 8.80
N ASP A 68 -16.01 1.06 7.89
CA ASP A 68 -17.41 0.67 7.76
C ASP A 68 -17.56 -0.46 6.73
N ALA A 69 -18.27 -1.53 7.11
CA ALA A 69 -18.41 -2.73 6.27
C ALA A 69 -19.26 -2.44 5.02
N ASP A 70 -20.33 -1.67 5.18
CA ASP A 70 -21.26 -1.33 4.09
C ASP A 70 -20.58 -0.40 3.07
N THR A 71 -19.73 0.50 3.54
CA THR A 71 -18.90 1.38 2.71
C THR A 71 -17.88 0.57 1.91
N ASN A 72 -17.21 -0.40 2.54
CA ASN A 72 -16.33 -1.33 1.81
C ASN A 72 -17.08 -2.17 0.78
N GLU A 73 -18.32 -2.59 1.05
CA GLU A 73 -19.16 -3.29 0.08
C GLU A 73 -19.47 -2.41 -1.12
N LYS A 74 -19.88 -1.14 -0.90
CA LYS A 74 -20.10 -0.15 -1.98
C LYS A 74 -18.84 0.11 -2.81
N ILE A 75 -17.67 0.14 -2.17
CA ILE A 75 -16.37 0.31 -2.84
C ILE A 75 -15.95 -0.97 -3.62
N GLY A 76 -16.53 -2.13 -3.31
CA GLY A 76 -16.18 -3.40 -3.93
C GLY A 76 -14.95 -4.07 -3.29
N ARG A 77 -14.69 -3.80 -2.00
CA ARG A 77 -13.65 -4.46 -1.18
C ARG A 77 -14.11 -5.77 -0.54
N GLN A 78 -15.37 -6.15 -0.70
CA GLN A 78 -15.89 -7.42 -0.20
C GLN A 78 -15.39 -8.59 -1.07
N GLN A 79 -14.82 -9.62 -0.43
CA GLN A 79 -14.37 -10.83 -1.12
C GLN A 79 -15.15 -12.05 -0.62
N GLY A 80 -16.28 -12.32 -1.27
CA GLY A 80 -17.22 -13.36 -0.83
C GLY A 80 -17.74 -13.06 0.57
N GLN A 81 -17.79 -14.05 1.44
CA GLN A 81 -18.27 -13.88 2.83
C GLN A 81 -17.20 -13.42 3.82
N LYS A 82 -15.94 -13.24 3.38
CA LYS A 82 -14.87 -12.82 4.30
C LYS A 82 -14.96 -11.32 4.55
N SER A 83 -15.08 -10.95 5.83
CA SER A 83 -14.95 -9.56 6.25
C SER A 83 -13.53 -9.06 6.00
N HIS A 84 -13.43 -7.95 5.27
CA HIS A 84 -12.17 -7.28 4.99
C HIS A 84 -11.50 -6.77 6.27
N LEU A 85 -12.28 -6.22 7.22
CA LEU A 85 -11.77 -5.72 8.50
C LEU A 85 -11.21 -6.84 9.40
N ILE A 86 -11.80 -8.03 9.36
CA ILE A 86 -11.24 -9.20 10.06
C ILE A 86 -9.87 -9.57 9.46
N SER A 87 -9.76 -9.51 8.13
CA SER A 87 -8.49 -9.80 7.45
C SER A 87 -7.44 -8.74 7.77
N LEU A 88 -7.81 -7.46 7.77
CA LEU A 88 -6.96 -6.34 8.17
C LEU A 88 -6.38 -6.52 9.58
N ARG A 89 -7.24 -6.76 10.57
CA ARG A 89 -6.82 -6.96 11.97
C ARG A 89 -5.96 -8.21 12.14
N SER A 90 -6.27 -9.29 11.42
CA SER A 90 -5.44 -10.50 11.39
C SER A 90 -4.04 -10.22 10.84
N VAL A 91 -3.94 -9.47 9.73
CA VAL A 91 -2.65 -9.10 9.14
C VAL A 91 -1.86 -8.18 10.07
N ARG A 92 -2.49 -7.20 10.72
CA ARG A 92 -1.82 -6.34 11.72
C ARG A 92 -1.22 -7.17 12.86
N ARG A 93 -1.97 -8.14 13.39
CA ARG A 93 -1.48 -9.05 14.43
C ARG A 93 -0.26 -9.85 13.94
N LEU A 94 -0.35 -10.47 12.76
CA LEU A 94 0.78 -11.22 12.19
C LEU A 94 2.01 -10.34 11.94
N CYS A 95 1.82 -9.08 11.55
CA CYS A 95 2.92 -8.13 11.43
C CYS A 95 3.64 -7.91 12.77
N ALA A 96 2.89 -7.82 13.87
CA ALA A 96 3.46 -7.73 15.23
C ALA A 96 4.24 -9.01 15.58
N ASP A 97 3.56 -10.16 15.51
CA ASP A 97 4.08 -11.46 15.94
C ASP A 97 5.38 -11.83 15.21
N TYR A 98 5.48 -11.48 13.92
CA TYR A 98 6.61 -11.82 13.06
C TYR A 98 7.53 -10.62 12.76
N LYS A 99 7.37 -9.50 13.47
CA LYS A 99 8.22 -8.30 13.36
C LYS A 99 8.37 -7.83 11.91
N VAL A 100 7.23 -7.55 11.28
CA VAL A 100 7.12 -6.92 9.96
C VAL A 100 6.43 -5.58 10.15
N ALA A 101 6.95 -4.52 9.54
CA ALA A 101 6.33 -3.21 9.68
C ALA A 101 4.96 -3.18 8.99
N PHE A 102 3.92 -2.86 9.75
CA PHE A 102 2.57 -2.73 9.21
C PHE A 102 2.36 -1.35 8.60
N LYS A 103 1.83 -1.31 7.37
CA LYS A 103 1.47 -0.07 6.68
C LYS A 103 0.02 -0.13 6.23
N LEU A 104 -0.65 1.02 6.18
CA LEU A 104 -2.00 1.13 5.64
C LEU A 104 -1.99 2.03 4.40
N ASN A 105 -2.75 1.64 3.37
CA ASN A 105 -3.05 2.48 2.22
C ASN A 105 -4.57 2.66 2.12
N THR A 106 -5.03 3.89 1.96
CA THR A 106 -6.44 4.24 1.82
C THR A 106 -6.61 5.03 0.54
N VAL A 107 -7.56 4.61 -0.31
CA VAL A 107 -8.01 5.39 -1.46
C VAL A 107 -9.23 6.20 -1.05
N VAL A 108 -9.08 7.51 -0.97
CA VAL A 108 -10.17 8.42 -0.60
C VAL A 108 -11.03 8.67 -1.84
N ASN A 109 -12.33 8.46 -1.69
CA ASN A 109 -13.32 8.44 -2.74
C ASN A 109 -14.69 8.95 -2.22
N THR A 110 -15.67 9.03 -3.10
CA THR A 110 -17.01 9.57 -2.81
C THR A 110 -17.69 8.96 -1.59
N HIS A 111 -17.41 7.69 -1.27
CA HIS A 111 -18.09 6.99 -0.18
C HIS A 111 -17.42 7.13 1.20
N ASN A 112 -16.13 7.49 1.25
CA ASN A 112 -15.36 7.55 2.50
C ASN A 112 -14.75 8.93 2.80
N LYS A 113 -14.89 9.92 1.91
CA LYS A 113 -14.31 11.26 2.08
C LYS A 113 -14.73 11.98 3.37
N ASP A 114 -15.88 11.61 3.93
CA ASP A 114 -16.44 12.18 5.16
C ASP A 114 -16.18 11.33 6.40
N GLU A 115 -15.57 10.14 6.23
CA GLU A 115 -15.27 9.23 7.34
C GLU A 115 -14.21 9.83 8.27
N ASN A 116 -14.37 9.56 9.57
CA ASN A 116 -13.34 9.80 10.58
C ASN A 116 -12.73 8.46 10.96
N MET A 117 -11.46 8.27 10.59
CA MET A 117 -10.71 7.04 10.80
C MET A 117 -9.71 7.13 11.95
N VAL A 118 -9.65 8.26 12.69
CA VAL A 118 -8.60 8.52 13.69
C VAL A 118 -8.49 7.37 14.70
N GLU A 119 -9.60 6.96 15.31
CA GLU A 119 -9.58 5.92 16.34
C GLU A 119 -9.02 4.58 15.81
N GLU A 120 -9.50 4.11 14.66
CA GLU A 120 -9.05 2.85 14.07
C GLU A 120 -7.58 2.92 13.61
N ILE A 121 -7.13 4.06 13.08
CA ILE A 121 -5.71 4.23 12.71
C ILE A 121 -4.81 4.23 13.94
N MET A 122 -5.22 4.89 15.02
CA MET A 122 -4.46 4.88 16.29
C MET A 122 -4.43 3.48 16.90
N GLN A 123 -5.52 2.72 16.83
CA GLN A 123 -5.56 1.32 17.28
C GLN A 123 -4.67 0.41 16.42
N LEU A 124 -4.65 0.61 15.10
CA LEU A 124 -3.79 -0.16 14.20
C LEU A 124 -2.32 0.21 14.32
N ASN A 125 -1.99 1.43 14.76
CA ASN A 125 -0.62 1.94 14.91
C ASN A 125 0.29 1.56 13.70
N PRO A 126 -0.05 1.95 12.47
CA PRO A 126 0.77 1.64 11.31
C PRO A 126 2.05 2.48 11.31
N CYS A 127 3.17 1.95 10.81
CA CYS A 127 4.39 2.74 10.63
C CYS A 127 4.22 3.85 9.58
N ARG A 128 3.17 3.75 8.75
CA ARG A 128 2.79 4.74 7.75
C ARG A 128 1.34 4.52 7.32
N TRP A 129 0.57 5.59 7.18
CA TRP A 129 -0.76 5.59 6.59
C TRP A 129 -0.77 6.48 5.35
N LYS A 130 -0.87 5.85 4.17
CA LYS A 130 -0.80 6.52 2.87
C LYS A 130 -2.21 6.75 2.33
N CYS A 131 -2.61 8.02 2.22
CA CYS A 131 -3.91 8.42 1.70
C CYS A 131 -3.78 8.87 0.24
N LEU A 132 -4.59 8.27 -0.63
CA LEU A 132 -4.47 8.37 -2.08
C LEU A 132 -5.72 9.00 -2.66
N LEU A 133 -5.51 9.98 -3.53
CA LEU A 133 -6.55 10.42 -4.45
C LEU A 133 -6.53 9.51 -5.70
N ILE A 134 -7.71 9.17 -6.24
CA ILE A 134 -7.86 8.50 -7.55
C ILE A 134 -7.73 9.58 -8.63
N ASP A 135 -6.99 9.27 -9.70
CA ASP A 135 -6.90 10.12 -10.89
C ASP A 135 -7.51 9.44 -12.12
N GLY A 136 -7.71 10.24 -13.16
CA GLY A 136 -8.47 9.93 -14.35
C GLY A 136 -7.95 8.79 -15.24
N GLU A 137 -6.81 8.15 -14.93
CA GLU A 137 -6.37 6.92 -15.61
C GLU A 137 -7.37 5.77 -15.46
N ASN A 138 -8.23 5.81 -14.43
CA ASN A 138 -9.35 4.88 -14.26
C ASN A 138 -10.69 5.46 -14.78
N THR A 139 -10.66 6.56 -15.54
CA THR A 139 -11.85 7.23 -16.06
C THR A 139 -11.75 7.38 -17.57
N GLY A 140 -12.88 7.35 -18.26
CA GLY A 140 -12.95 7.48 -19.72
C GLY A 140 -13.32 6.19 -20.45
N PRO A 141 -13.53 6.27 -21.78
CA PRO A 141 -14.15 5.20 -22.56
C PRO A 141 -13.35 3.90 -22.60
N ASP A 142 -12.02 3.98 -22.40
CA ASP A 142 -11.10 2.83 -22.41
C ASP A 142 -10.81 2.26 -21.00
N ALA A 143 -11.37 2.85 -19.94
CA ALA A 143 -11.15 2.37 -18.58
C ALA A 143 -11.89 1.04 -18.34
N LEU A 144 -11.16 0.04 -17.84
CA LEU A 144 -11.72 -1.27 -17.45
C LEU A 144 -12.80 -1.17 -16.35
N ARG A 145 -12.82 -0.06 -15.61
CA ARG A 145 -13.77 0.21 -14.53
C ARG A 145 -14.29 1.63 -14.67
N ARG A 146 -15.58 1.84 -14.40
CA ARG A 146 -16.22 3.16 -14.36
C ARG A 146 -15.93 3.85 -13.03
N ALA A 147 -14.71 4.35 -12.84
CA ALA A 147 -14.30 4.96 -11.58
C ALA A 147 -14.83 6.40 -11.39
N GLU A 148 -15.56 6.95 -12.36
CA GLU A 148 -16.06 8.32 -12.35
C GLU A 148 -16.93 8.61 -11.12
N SER A 149 -17.73 7.63 -10.67
CA SER A 149 -18.58 7.77 -9.48
C SER A 149 -17.79 7.82 -8.16
N PHE A 150 -16.50 7.45 -8.18
CA PHE A 150 -15.62 7.41 -7.02
C PHE A 150 -14.68 8.62 -6.93
N VAL A 151 -14.63 9.46 -7.98
CA VAL A 151 -13.74 10.62 -8.02
C VAL A 151 -14.23 11.70 -7.07
N ILE A 152 -13.29 12.27 -6.31
CA ILE A 152 -13.51 13.46 -5.48
C ILE A 152 -12.59 14.58 -5.95
N THR A 153 -12.96 15.81 -5.62
CA THR A 153 -12.15 16.99 -5.88
C THR A 153 -10.94 17.08 -4.95
N ASN A 154 -9.93 17.86 -5.33
CA ASN A 154 -8.80 18.14 -4.44
C ASN A 154 -9.26 18.79 -3.12
N ALA A 155 -10.28 19.66 -3.16
CA ALA A 155 -10.82 20.31 -1.96
C ALA A 155 -11.45 19.32 -0.97
N GLU A 156 -12.19 18.34 -1.47
CA GLU A 156 -12.76 17.25 -0.64
C GLU A 156 -11.66 16.36 -0.05
N PHE A 157 -10.60 16.09 -0.83
CA PHE A 157 -9.45 15.35 -0.33
C PHE A 157 -8.71 16.14 0.76
N ASP A 158 -8.49 17.44 0.57
CA ASP A 158 -7.88 18.31 1.57
C ASP A 158 -8.71 18.39 2.86
N GLU A 159 -10.04 18.36 2.75
CA GLU A 159 -10.92 18.27 3.92
C GLU A 159 -10.74 16.94 4.68
N PHE A 160 -10.67 15.82 3.95
CA PHE A 160 -10.34 14.53 4.56
C PHE A 160 -8.98 14.59 5.28
N LEU A 161 -7.95 15.16 4.67
CA LEU A 161 -6.63 15.31 5.30
C LEU A 161 -6.69 16.20 6.54
N ARG A 162 -7.41 17.33 6.48
CA ARG A 162 -7.58 18.25 7.61
C ARG A 162 -8.26 17.57 8.80
N ARG A 163 -9.22 16.69 8.55
CA ARG A 163 -9.91 15.90 9.59
C ARG A 163 -8.96 14.96 10.33
N HIS A 164 -7.91 14.48 9.65
CA HIS A 164 -6.94 13.51 10.16
C HIS A 164 -5.54 14.10 10.43
N LYS A 165 -5.42 15.44 10.46
CA LYS A 165 -4.12 16.14 10.55
C LYS A 165 -3.29 15.78 11.79
N ASP A 166 -3.94 15.33 12.86
CA ASP A 166 -3.31 15.00 14.14
C ASP A 166 -2.80 13.54 14.17
N VAL A 167 -3.01 12.78 13.10
CA VAL A 167 -2.48 11.42 12.94
C VAL A 167 -1.05 11.50 12.39
N GLU A 168 -0.06 11.19 13.24
CA GLU A 168 1.37 11.31 12.90
C GLU A 168 1.81 10.46 11.69
N TYR A 169 1.13 9.34 11.45
CA TYR A 169 1.46 8.40 10.39
C TYR A 169 0.96 8.85 9.00
N LEU A 170 0.16 9.91 8.93
CA LEU A 170 -0.53 10.34 7.72
C LEU A 170 0.46 10.85 6.65
N VAL A 171 0.37 10.26 5.47
CA VAL A 171 1.13 10.66 4.28
C VAL A 171 0.16 10.89 3.12
N PRO A 172 -0.13 12.15 2.78
CA PRO A 172 -0.98 12.47 1.65
C PRO A 172 -0.25 12.24 0.32
N GLU A 173 -0.94 11.62 -0.63
CA GLU A 173 -0.52 11.53 -2.02
C GLU A 173 -1.65 11.97 -2.96
N SER A 174 -1.72 13.29 -3.17
CA SER A 174 -2.60 13.94 -4.14
C SER A 174 -2.17 13.64 -5.59
N ASN A 175 -2.96 14.11 -6.56
CA ASN A 175 -2.78 13.81 -7.98
C ASN A 175 -1.70 14.66 -8.71
N GLU A 176 -0.75 15.30 -8.03
CA GLU A 176 0.41 15.95 -8.68
C GLU A 176 1.36 14.93 -9.36
N LYS A 177 0.94 14.30 -10.48
CA LYS A 177 1.65 13.32 -11.33
C LYS A 177 2.21 12.10 -10.56
N ARG A 178 1.49 10.97 -10.61
CA ARG A 178 2.06 9.65 -10.30
C ARG A 178 2.77 9.14 -11.55
N LEU A 179 4.07 8.88 -11.44
CA LEU A 179 4.87 8.30 -12.51
C LEU A 179 5.46 6.98 -12.00
N TYR A 180 5.43 5.97 -12.85
CA TYR A 180 5.79 4.60 -12.47
C TYR A 180 7.25 4.52 -12.01
N ASN A 181 7.46 3.91 -10.84
CA ASN A 181 8.80 3.73 -10.27
C ASN A 181 9.41 2.44 -10.82
N LEU A 182 10.42 2.55 -11.67
CA LEU A 182 11.32 1.45 -12.02
C LEU A 182 12.76 1.93 -11.83
N PHE A 183 13.59 1.14 -11.16
CA PHE A 183 15.03 1.35 -11.06
C PHE A 183 15.72 -0.01 -11.20
N GLU A 184 16.56 -0.22 -12.22
CA GLU A 184 17.97 -0.67 -12.12
C GLU A 184 18.62 -1.24 -13.40
N THR A 185 19.95 -1.37 -13.30
CA THR A 185 21.07 -1.36 -14.25
C THR A 185 21.15 -2.49 -15.29
N ASN A 186 20.21 -2.52 -16.24
CA ASN A 186 20.40 -3.22 -17.52
C ASN A 186 20.37 -2.18 -18.64
N PRO A 187 21.24 -2.23 -19.67
CA PRO A 187 21.16 -1.33 -20.83
C PRO A 187 19.77 -1.33 -21.50
N ARG A 188 19.01 -2.44 -21.38
CA ARG A 188 17.61 -2.52 -21.80
C ARG A 188 16.65 -1.76 -20.88
N VAL A 189 16.93 -1.69 -19.58
CA VAL A 189 16.14 -0.95 -18.60
C VAL A 189 16.42 0.54 -18.70
N GLU A 190 17.68 0.96 -18.87
CA GLU A 190 18.06 2.38 -19.01
C GLU A 190 17.32 3.07 -20.16
N ASN A 191 17.16 2.37 -21.29
CA ASN A 191 16.33 2.84 -22.40
C ASN A 191 14.84 2.96 -22.01
N VAL A 192 14.30 2.05 -21.20
CA VAL A 192 12.89 2.10 -20.74
C VAL A 192 12.70 3.20 -19.69
N LEU A 193 13.70 3.49 -18.85
CA LEU A 193 13.63 4.54 -17.83
C LEU A 193 13.43 5.92 -18.46
N ASN A 194 14.08 6.20 -19.59
CA ASN A 194 13.89 7.45 -20.32
C ASN A 194 12.44 7.66 -20.80
N PHE A 195 11.67 6.58 -20.98
CA PHE A 195 10.25 6.61 -21.36
C PHE A 195 9.30 6.32 -20.20
N SER A 196 9.81 6.08 -18.99
CA SER A 196 8.98 5.84 -17.79
C SER A 196 8.20 7.09 -17.35
N GLY A 197 8.68 8.26 -17.78
CA GLY A 197 8.19 9.56 -17.35
C GLY A 197 8.55 9.91 -15.91
N PHE A 198 9.41 9.16 -15.22
CA PHE A 198 9.74 9.36 -13.80
C PHE A 198 10.13 10.81 -13.44
N ASP A 199 9.46 11.36 -12.42
CA ASP A 199 9.75 12.67 -11.84
C ASP A 199 10.36 12.51 -10.44
N GLU A 200 11.69 12.57 -10.39
CA GLU A 200 12.47 12.41 -9.17
C GLU A 200 12.12 13.47 -8.11
N LYS A 201 11.86 14.71 -8.52
CA LYS A 201 11.55 15.81 -7.58
C LYS A 201 10.21 15.56 -6.91
N MET A 202 9.20 15.13 -7.66
CA MET A 202 7.91 14.76 -7.10
C MET A 202 8.00 13.51 -6.20
N PHE A 203 8.83 12.53 -6.56
CA PHE A 203 9.09 11.37 -5.70
C PHE A 203 9.60 11.78 -4.31
N PHE A 204 10.57 12.69 -4.24
CA PHE A 204 11.08 13.20 -2.95
C PHE A 204 10.08 14.11 -2.23
N LYS A 205 9.39 15.02 -2.95
CA LYS A 205 8.38 15.94 -2.37
C LYS A 205 7.26 15.17 -1.64
N ARG A 206 6.90 13.99 -2.13
CA ARG A 206 5.86 13.11 -1.56
C ARG A 206 6.36 12.17 -0.46
N GLY A 207 7.60 12.34 -0.01
CA GLY A 207 8.21 11.47 0.99
C GLY A 207 8.47 10.05 0.48
N GLY A 208 8.75 9.88 -0.83
CA GLY A 208 9.07 8.59 -1.45
C GLY A 208 10.30 7.91 -0.86
N LYS A 209 11.21 8.70 -0.26
CA LYS A 209 12.31 8.24 0.58
C LYS A 209 12.00 8.50 2.06
N TYR A 210 12.09 7.46 2.85
CA TYR A 210 11.87 7.44 4.30
C TYR A 210 12.58 6.23 4.90
N VAL A 211 12.66 6.11 6.23
CA VAL A 211 13.18 4.91 6.90
C VAL A 211 12.31 3.71 6.51
N TRP A 212 12.83 2.81 5.69
CA TRP A 212 12.04 1.77 5.02
C TRP A 212 12.49 0.34 5.33
N SER A 213 13.61 0.16 6.03
CA SER A 213 13.99 -1.14 6.54
C SER A 213 13.44 -1.27 7.95
N LYS A 214 12.83 -2.41 8.26
CA LYS A 214 12.28 -2.66 9.59
C LYS A 214 13.36 -2.65 10.69
N ALA A 215 14.62 -2.93 10.33
CA ALA A 215 15.74 -2.92 11.26
C ALA A 215 16.09 -1.51 11.75
N ASP A 216 15.79 -0.49 10.94
CA ASP A 216 16.08 0.91 11.24
C ASP A 216 14.86 1.65 11.82
N MET A 217 13.69 1.00 11.85
CA MET A 217 12.48 1.58 12.40
C MET A 217 12.42 1.37 13.91
N GLN A 218 11.94 2.37 14.64
CA GLN A 218 11.59 2.25 16.04
C GLN A 218 10.20 1.64 16.16
N LEU A 219 10.11 0.33 15.90
CA LEU A 219 8.88 -0.44 16.07
C LEU A 219 8.89 -1.06 17.46
N ASP A 220 7.79 -0.87 18.18
CA ASP A 220 7.44 -1.63 19.36
C ASP A 220 7.05 -3.09 19.05
N TRP A 221 6.98 -3.40 17.74
CA TRP A 221 6.39 -4.58 17.05
C TRP A 221 4.90 -4.77 17.33
#